data_AF-A0A016SCC2-F1
#
_entry.id   AF-A0A016SCC2-F1
#
_cell.length_a   1.000
_cell.length_b   1.000
_cell.length_c   1.000
_cell.angle_alpha   90.00
_cell.angle_beta   90.00
_cell.angle_gamma   90.00
#
_symmetry.space_group_name_H-M   'P 1'
#
loop_
_entity.id
_entity.type
_entity.pdbx_description
1 polymer ?
#
loop_
_entity_poly.entity_id
_entity_poly.type
_entity_poly.pdbx_seq_one_letter_code
_entity_poly.pdbx_strand_id
1 'polypeptide(L)'
;MDARKERYVEGIHSRVLNEWIRIVNLPIHMRKEFNMMVSDILKILKYDASAENDPYPMSWPRPSGIGHALMAISVKVSPTFWRWFSTTGKLRLNEYNQMQGTKIMFIQEQTMRVTELNRLCMYLRVKIRAKYAEAKKRPIDIYLRKGKIELKDIGIFDPVVLAMRLQWDYQDWNGTAIEELLDERLKKEKESGRMAIGLLLLPGLESDKENQRTQSYSEVTARGIKRGAQDDQHLLPKRNAKE
;
A
#
# COMPACT_ATOMS: atom_id res chain seq x y z
N MET A 1 6.45 25.57 -0.21
CA MET A 1 6.41 25.11 -1.62
C MET A 1 4.99 24.68 -1.94
N ASP A 2 4.51 24.89 -3.17
CA ASP A 2 3.11 24.62 -3.52
C ASP A 2 2.76 23.15 -3.34
N ALA A 3 1.94 22.84 -2.34
CA ALA A 3 1.37 21.52 -2.05
C ALA A 3 0.76 20.81 -3.30
N ARG A 4 0.31 21.60 -4.27
CA ARG A 4 -0.15 21.10 -5.60
C ARG A 4 0.98 20.48 -6.42
N LYS A 5 2.18 21.07 -6.40
CA LYS A 5 3.36 20.58 -7.14
C LYS A 5 3.86 19.27 -6.55
N GLU A 6 3.94 19.17 -5.23
CA GLU A 6 4.34 17.93 -4.54
C GLU A 6 3.40 16.77 -4.87
N ARG A 7 2.08 16.99 -4.85
CA ARG A 7 1.10 15.98 -5.27
C ARG A 7 1.24 15.55 -6.73
N TYR A 8 1.48 16.51 -7.63
CA TYR A 8 1.67 16.21 -9.03
C TYR A 8 2.94 15.36 -9.25
N VAL A 9 4.04 15.74 -8.61
CA VAL A 9 5.30 15.02 -8.62
C VAL A 9 5.14 13.60 -8.05
N GLU A 10 4.46 13.46 -6.91
CA GLU A 10 4.17 12.15 -6.31
C GLU A 10 3.30 11.27 -7.22
N GLY A 11 2.30 11.85 -7.89
CA GLY A 11 1.48 11.15 -8.88
C GLY A 11 2.30 10.65 -10.08
N ILE A 12 3.26 11.45 -10.55
CA ILE A 12 4.19 11.04 -11.60
C ILE A 12 5.12 9.94 -11.09
N HIS A 13 5.77 10.15 -9.94
CA HIS A 13 6.71 9.19 -9.36
C HIS A 13 6.04 7.85 -9.09
N SER A 14 4.81 7.84 -8.56
CA SER A 14 4.03 6.62 -8.36
C SER A 14 3.80 5.87 -9.67
N ARG A 15 3.40 6.58 -10.73
CA ARG A 15 3.20 5.96 -12.06
C ARG A 15 4.50 5.42 -12.65
N VAL A 16 5.58 6.21 -12.57
CA VAL A 16 6.89 5.81 -13.08
C VAL A 16 7.39 4.59 -12.32
N LEU A 17 7.42 4.63 -10.98
CA LEU A 17 7.94 3.53 -10.15
C LEU A 17 7.13 2.24 -10.26
N ASN A 18 5.83 2.31 -10.62
CA ASN A 18 5.06 1.11 -10.94
C ASN A 18 5.62 0.34 -12.15
N GLU A 19 6.35 1.00 -13.04
CA GLU A 19 7.06 0.37 -14.17
C GLU A 19 8.43 -0.16 -13.77
N TRP A 20 8.92 0.13 -12.57
CA TRP A 20 10.21 -0.32 -12.07
C TRP A 20 10.06 -1.48 -11.10
N ILE A 21 10.89 -2.50 -11.28
CA ILE A 21 11.04 -3.59 -10.33
C ILE A 21 12.49 -3.69 -9.89
N ARG A 22 12.68 -4.08 -8.64
CA ARG A 22 13.95 -4.44 -8.05
C ARG A 22 14.03 -5.94 -7.92
N ILE A 23 15.00 -6.54 -8.59
CA ILE A 23 15.34 -7.95 -8.51
C ILE A 23 16.44 -8.07 -7.46
N VAL A 24 16.14 -8.71 -6.33
CA VAL A 24 17.03 -8.81 -5.18
C VAL A 24 17.46 -10.26 -4.95
N ASN A 25 18.52 -10.43 -4.14
CA ASN A 25 19.13 -11.72 -3.81
C ASN A 25 19.64 -12.49 -5.04
N LEU A 26 20.14 -11.77 -6.04
CA LEU A 26 20.86 -12.39 -7.14
C LEU A 26 22.23 -12.83 -6.62
N PRO A 27 22.63 -14.10 -6.76
CA PRO A 27 23.97 -14.53 -6.40
C PRO A 27 25.05 -13.79 -7.21
N ILE A 28 26.16 -13.43 -6.57
CA ILE A 28 27.26 -12.69 -7.22
C ILE A 28 27.85 -13.43 -8.43
N HIS A 29 27.81 -14.76 -8.44
CA HIS A 29 28.30 -15.57 -9.56
C HIS A 29 27.43 -15.44 -10.83
N MET A 30 26.19 -14.92 -10.70
CA MET A 30 25.35 -14.58 -11.85
C MET A 30 25.68 -13.21 -12.45
N ARG A 31 26.64 -12.48 -11.87
CA ARG A 31 27.03 -11.15 -12.34
C ARG A 31 27.63 -11.24 -13.74
N LYS A 32 26.93 -10.65 -14.69
CA LYS A 32 27.36 -10.43 -16.06
C LYS A 32 27.09 -8.98 -16.44
N GLU A 33 27.28 -8.65 -17.71
CA GLU A 33 26.73 -7.41 -18.24
C GLU A 33 25.21 -7.35 -18.01
N PHE A 34 24.71 -6.18 -17.67
CA PHE A 34 23.32 -6.00 -17.24
C PHE A 34 22.29 -6.51 -18.26
N ASN A 35 22.53 -6.29 -19.55
CA ASN A 35 21.64 -6.75 -20.62
C ASN A 35 21.60 -8.29 -20.70
N MET A 36 22.75 -8.95 -20.51
CA MET A 36 22.84 -10.41 -20.47
C MET A 36 22.12 -10.99 -19.25
N MET A 37 22.27 -10.36 -18.08
CA MET A 37 21.57 -10.79 -16.87
C MET A 37 20.05 -10.72 -17.05
N VAL A 38 19.54 -9.66 -17.66
CA VAL A 38 18.11 -9.52 -17.98
C VAL A 38 17.65 -10.63 -18.93
N SER A 39 18.42 -10.91 -19.99
CA SER A 39 18.10 -12.01 -20.92
C SER A 39 18.09 -13.37 -20.23
N ASP A 40 19.07 -13.65 -19.38
CA ASP A 40 19.16 -14.91 -18.63
C ASP A 40 18.00 -15.06 -17.64
N ILE A 41 17.59 -13.97 -16.98
CA ILE A 41 16.42 -13.95 -16.11
C ILE A 41 15.13 -14.26 -16.88
N LEU A 42 14.95 -13.68 -18.08
CA LEU A 42 13.78 -13.98 -18.92
C LEU A 42 13.76 -15.46 -19.36
N LYS A 43 14.93 -16.05 -19.64
CA LYS A 43 15.06 -17.49 -19.94
C LYS A 43 14.74 -18.36 -18.74
N ILE A 44 15.21 -18.00 -17.54
CA ILE A 44 14.89 -18.68 -16.28
C ILE A 44 13.38 -18.69 -16.06
N LEU A 45 12.72 -17.56 -16.28
CA LEU A 45 11.27 -17.41 -16.18
C LEU A 45 10.53 -18.08 -17.35
N LYS A 46 11.24 -18.51 -18.39
CA LYS A 46 10.69 -19.07 -19.64
C LYS A 46 9.64 -18.13 -20.27
N TYR A 47 9.88 -16.82 -20.20
CA TYR A 47 8.99 -15.83 -20.78
C TYR A 47 9.22 -15.75 -22.29
N ASP A 48 8.14 -15.94 -23.07
CA ASP A 48 8.19 -15.84 -24.53
C ASP A 48 7.79 -14.43 -24.99
N ALA A 49 8.80 -13.59 -25.17
CA ALA A 49 8.64 -12.21 -25.62
C ALA A 49 8.00 -12.11 -27.02
N SER A 50 8.24 -13.08 -27.90
CA SER A 50 7.72 -13.07 -29.27
C SER A 50 6.25 -13.48 -29.30
N ALA A 51 5.87 -14.52 -28.55
CA ALA A 51 4.46 -14.93 -28.45
C ALA A 51 3.57 -13.85 -27.83
N GLU A 52 4.09 -13.10 -26.85
CA GLU A 52 3.37 -12.03 -26.16
C GLU A 52 3.44 -10.66 -26.89
N ASN A 53 4.10 -10.60 -28.07
CA ASN A 53 4.36 -9.36 -28.81
C ASN A 53 4.97 -8.24 -27.94
N ASP A 54 5.93 -8.61 -27.10
CA ASP A 54 6.57 -7.75 -26.12
C ASP A 54 8.08 -7.69 -26.39
N PRO A 55 8.54 -6.81 -27.31
CA PRO A 55 9.94 -6.78 -27.73
C PRO A 55 10.90 -6.34 -26.62
N TYR A 56 10.40 -5.63 -25.59
CA TYR A 56 11.21 -5.13 -24.49
C TYR A 56 10.56 -5.40 -23.12
N PRO A 57 10.50 -6.68 -22.68
CA PRO A 57 9.83 -7.07 -21.43
C PRO A 57 10.49 -6.48 -20.19
N MET A 58 11.82 -6.38 -20.25
CA MET A 58 12.67 -5.76 -19.25
C MET A 58 13.71 -4.88 -19.97
N SER A 59 13.89 -3.67 -19.48
CA SER A 59 14.78 -2.67 -20.08
C SER A 59 15.44 -1.81 -19.00
N TRP A 60 16.45 -1.03 -19.39
CA TRP A 60 17.17 -0.10 -18.51
C TRP A 60 17.68 -0.72 -17.20
N PRO A 61 18.41 -1.84 -17.25
CA PRO A 61 18.93 -2.45 -16.05
C PRO A 61 19.99 -1.58 -15.38
N ARG A 62 19.88 -1.41 -14.07
CA ARG A 62 20.79 -0.60 -13.24
C ARG A 62 21.16 -1.35 -11.96
N PRO A 63 22.37 -1.16 -11.42
CA PRO A 63 22.72 -1.71 -10.11
C PRO A 63 21.89 -1.02 -9.01
N SER A 64 21.36 -1.80 -8.07
CA SER A 64 20.53 -1.32 -6.95
C SER A 64 21.10 -1.73 -5.58
N GLY A 65 22.24 -2.43 -5.58
CA GLY A 65 22.98 -2.84 -4.39
C GLY A 65 23.90 -4.00 -4.71
N ILE A 66 25.15 -3.95 -4.27
CA ILE A 66 26.12 -5.02 -4.47
C ILE A 66 26.77 -5.31 -3.13
N GLY A 67 26.46 -6.46 -2.55
CA GLY A 67 27.13 -6.99 -1.37
C GLY A 67 28.21 -7.99 -1.75
N HIS A 68 28.81 -8.63 -0.74
CA HIS A 68 29.86 -9.62 -0.95
C HIS A 68 29.36 -10.89 -1.67
N ALA A 69 28.17 -11.37 -1.32
CA ALA A 69 27.61 -12.62 -1.86
C ALA A 69 26.38 -12.43 -2.76
N LEU A 70 25.64 -11.34 -2.55
CA LEU A 70 24.36 -11.06 -3.20
C LEU A 70 24.39 -9.69 -3.87
N MET A 71 23.66 -9.56 -4.96
CA MET A 71 23.44 -8.31 -5.67
C MET A 71 21.94 -8.06 -5.91
N ALA A 72 21.63 -6.82 -6.21
CA ALA A 72 20.32 -6.36 -6.61
C ALA A 72 20.43 -5.48 -7.86
N ILE A 73 19.47 -5.63 -8.76
CA ILE A 73 19.34 -4.80 -9.95
C ILE A 73 17.93 -4.19 -10.00
N SER A 74 17.82 -2.97 -10.47
CA SER A 74 16.54 -2.34 -10.78
C SER A 74 16.37 -2.36 -12.31
N VAL A 75 15.21 -2.78 -12.78
CA VAL A 75 14.88 -2.85 -14.21
C VAL A 75 13.50 -2.24 -14.45
N LYS A 76 13.33 -1.60 -15.60
CA LYS A 76 12.02 -1.17 -16.08
C LYS A 76 11.33 -2.35 -16.76
N VAL A 77 10.08 -2.61 -16.44
CA VAL A 77 9.28 -3.72 -17.01
C VAL A 77 8.14 -3.22 -17.87
N SER A 78 7.78 -4.02 -18.88
CA SER A 78 6.57 -3.80 -19.66
C SER A 78 5.31 -4.15 -18.83
N PRO A 79 4.16 -3.52 -19.08
CA PRO A 79 2.90 -3.89 -18.43
C PRO A 79 2.47 -5.34 -18.76
N THR A 80 2.77 -5.82 -19.96
CA THR A 80 2.49 -7.19 -20.42
C THR A 80 3.28 -8.19 -19.59
N PHE A 81 4.59 -7.99 -19.49
CA PHE A 81 5.46 -8.81 -18.66
C PHE A 81 5.02 -8.79 -17.20
N TRP A 82 4.71 -7.63 -16.62
CA TRP A 82 4.34 -7.55 -15.21
C TRP A 82 3.02 -8.27 -14.89
N ARG A 83 2.04 -8.20 -15.81
CA ARG A 83 0.77 -8.92 -15.70
C ARG A 83 1.00 -10.43 -15.77
N TRP A 84 1.79 -10.88 -16.74
CA TRP A 84 2.17 -12.29 -16.87
C TRP A 84 2.97 -12.80 -15.67
N PHE A 85 3.91 -12.00 -15.17
CA PHE A 85 4.74 -12.36 -14.03
C PHE A 85 3.90 -12.53 -12.76
N SER A 86 2.89 -11.66 -12.59
CA SER A 86 1.98 -11.70 -11.45
C SER A 86 1.10 -12.96 -11.41
N THR A 87 0.83 -13.58 -12.56
CA THR A 87 0.01 -14.81 -12.67
C THR A 87 0.86 -16.07 -12.74
N THR A 88 1.83 -16.12 -13.66
CA THR A 88 2.59 -17.33 -14.00
C THR A 88 4.06 -17.21 -13.59
N GLY A 89 4.69 -16.06 -13.79
CA GLY A 89 6.13 -15.89 -13.57
C GLY A 89 6.55 -16.11 -12.11
N LYS A 90 5.71 -15.76 -11.12
CA LYS A 90 5.98 -16.04 -9.70
C LYS A 90 6.13 -17.53 -9.40
N LEU A 91 5.30 -18.38 -10.00
CA LEU A 91 5.38 -19.83 -9.82
C LEU A 91 6.72 -20.35 -10.36
N ARG A 92 7.06 -19.96 -11.59
CA ARG A 92 8.31 -20.37 -12.25
C ARG A 92 9.56 -19.88 -11.53
N LEU A 93 9.53 -18.66 -10.99
CA LEU A 93 10.62 -18.14 -10.16
C LEU A 93 10.79 -18.96 -8.88
N ASN A 94 9.68 -19.36 -8.25
CA ASN A 94 9.72 -20.21 -7.05
C ASN A 94 10.27 -21.60 -7.35
N GLU A 95 9.86 -22.22 -8.46
CA GLU A 95 10.42 -23.49 -8.93
C GLU A 95 11.93 -23.40 -9.15
N TYR A 96 12.39 -22.36 -9.84
CA TYR A 96 13.82 -22.13 -10.05
C TYR A 96 14.57 -21.94 -8.72
N ASN A 97 14.02 -21.13 -7.82
CA ASN A 97 14.59 -20.89 -6.50
C ASN A 97 14.72 -22.19 -5.69
N GLN A 98 13.74 -23.09 -5.76
CA GLN A 98 13.81 -24.39 -5.10
C GLN A 98 14.88 -25.30 -5.72
N MET A 99 14.98 -25.35 -7.06
CA MET A 99 15.95 -26.20 -7.76
C MET A 99 17.39 -25.75 -7.56
N GLN A 100 17.64 -24.43 -7.57
CA GLN A 100 18.99 -23.86 -7.49
C GLN A 100 19.39 -23.45 -6.07
N GLY A 101 18.52 -23.63 -5.07
CA GLY A 101 18.76 -23.18 -3.71
C GLY A 101 18.89 -21.66 -3.58
N THR A 102 18.30 -20.89 -4.50
CA THR A 102 18.34 -19.43 -4.49
C THR A 102 17.08 -18.84 -3.87
N LYS A 103 17.13 -17.55 -3.51
CA LYS A 103 15.97 -16.81 -2.98
C LYS A 103 15.78 -15.49 -3.72
N ILE A 104 15.85 -15.55 -5.05
CA ILE A 104 15.67 -14.37 -5.90
C ILE A 104 14.24 -13.86 -5.73
N MET A 105 14.08 -12.55 -5.52
CA MET A 105 12.76 -11.92 -5.35
C MET A 105 12.60 -10.72 -6.26
N PHE A 106 11.40 -10.52 -6.75
CA PHE A 106 11.00 -9.40 -7.58
C PHE A 106 10.11 -8.49 -6.75
N ILE A 107 10.57 -7.26 -6.51
CA ILE A 107 9.90 -6.28 -5.66
C ILE A 107 9.59 -5.07 -6.53
N GLN A 108 8.31 -4.74 -6.69
CA GLN A 108 7.93 -3.51 -7.40
C GLN A 108 8.41 -2.29 -6.62
N GLU A 109 9.05 -1.34 -7.28
CA GLU A 109 9.48 -0.11 -6.63
C GLU A 109 8.26 0.76 -6.30
N GLN A 110 8.33 1.44 -5.16
CA GLN A 110 7.26 2.27 -4.63
C GLN A 110 7.85 3.60 -4.18
N THR A 111 7.04 4.65 -4.16
CA THR A 111 7.47 5.92 -3.60
C THR A 111 7.74 5.76 -2.10
N MET A 112 8.57 6.66 -1.55
CA MET A 112 8.85 6.68 -0.11
C MET A 112 7.56 6.78 0.70
N ARG A 113 6.61 7.58 0.22
CA ARG A 113 5.31 7.74 0.86
C ARG A 113 4.52 6.44 0.92
N VAL A 114 4.39 5.72 -0.20
CA VAL A 114 3.70 4.42 -0.25
C VAL A 114 4.42 3.39 0.62
N THR A 115 5.75 3.41 0.62
CA THR A 115 6.57 2.52 1.45
C THR A 115 6.33 2.76 2.94
N GLU A 116 6.34 4.02 3.38
CA GLU A 116 6.06 4.40 4.77
C GLU A 116 4.62 4.08 5.18
N LEU A 117 3.63 4.29 4.32
CA LEU A 117 2.24 3.89 4.60
C LEU A 117 2.10 2.37 4.78
N ASN A 118 2.80 1.57 3.97
CA ASN A 118 2.85 0.12 4.11
C ASN A 118 3.55 -0.31 5.42
N ARG A 119 4.61 0.38 5.81
CA ARG A 119 5.30 0.15 7.09
C ARG A 119 4.39 0.52 8.27
N LEU A 120 3.66 1.63 8.18
CA LEU A 120 2.70 2.04 9.20
C LEU A 120 1.56 1.01 9.34
N CYS A 121 1.04 0.49 8.22
CA CYS A 121 0.09 -0.63 8.22
C CYS A 121 0.61 -1.84 9.01
N MET A 122 1.86 -2.24 8.76
CA MET A 122 2.51 -3.36 9.45
C MET A 122 2.70 -3.07 10.94
N TYR A 123 3.16 -1.88 11.27
CA TYR A 123 3.36 -1.43 12.64
C TYR A 123 2.05 -1.43 13.44
N LEU A 124 0.98 -0.83 12.90
CA LEU A 124 -0.34 -0.83 13.54
C LEU A 124 -0.87 -2.24 13.77
N ARG A 125 -0.69 -3.15 12.80
CA ARG A 125 -1.07 -4.56 12.96
C ARG A 125 -0.35 -5.23 14.13
N VAL A 126 0.96 -5.00 14.27
CA VAL A 126 1.75 -5.54 15.39
C VAL A 126 1.29 -4.95 16.71
N LYS A 127 1.11 -3.62 16.75
CA LYS A 127 0.68 -2.91 17.96
C LYS A 127 -0.71 -3.31 18.44
N ILE A 128 -1.67 -3.45 17.52
CA ILE A 128 -3.02 -3.95 17.83
C ILE A 128 -2.93 -5.34 18.45
N ARG A 129 -2.16 -6.26 17.84
CA ARG A 129 -1.98 -7.61 18.37
C ARG A 129 -1.33 -7.61 19.75
N ALA A 130 -0.34 -6.75 19.99
CA ALA A 130 0.28 -6.60 21.29
C ALA A 130 -0.74 -6.14 22.35
N LYS A 131 -1.61 -5.18 22.03
CA LYS A 131 -2.69 -4.75 22.93
C LYS A 131 -3.70 -5.86 23.27
N TYR A 132 -4.07 -6.69 22.30
CA TYR A 132 -4.89 -7.86 22.59
C TYR A 132 -4.17 -8.90 23.47
N ALA A 133 -2.87 -9.11 23.25
CA ALA A 133 -2.06 -9.99 24.08
C ALA A 133 -1.94 -9.48 25.52
N GLU A 134 -1.71 -8.17 25.72
CA GLU A 134 -1.71 -7.50 27.03
C GLU A 134 -3.05 -7.70 27.76
N ALA A 135 -4.16 -7.54 27.03
CA ALA A 135 -5.51 -7.75 27.55
C ALA A 135 -5.91 -9.22 27.71
N LYS A 136 -5.02 -10.18 27.36
CA LYS A 136 -5.29 -11.64 27.34
C LYS A 136 -6.53 -12.02 26.53
N LYS A 137 -6.82 -11.27 25.46
CA LYS A 137 -7.96 -11.50 24.56
C LYS A 137 -7.48 -11.98 23.20
N ARG A 138 -8.36 -12.68 22.48
CA ARG A 138 -8.06 -13.12 21.10
C ARG A 138 -8.04 -11.89 20.19
N PRO A 139 -6.99 -11.69 19.38
CA PRO A 139 -6.91 -10.56 18.47
C PRO A 139 -7.94 -10.71 17.34
N ILE A 140 -8.48 -9.58 16.89
CA ILE A 140 -9.25 -9.50 15.64
C ILE A 140 -8.38 -9.88 14.44
N ASP A 141 -9.03 -10.42 13.41
CA ASP A 141 -8.34 -10.70 12.14
C ASP A 141 -8.02 -9.37 11.44
N ILE A 142 -6.75 -9.21 11.04
CA ILE A 142 -6.22 -8.00 10.39
C ILE A 142 -5.63 -8.38 9.04
N TYR A 143 -6.19 -7.80 7.98
CA TYR A 143 -5.73 -7.96 6.61
C TYR A 143 -5.13 -6.65 6.09
N LEU A 144 -4.11 -6.74 5.23
CA LEU A 144 -3.50 -5.59 4.57
C LEU A 144 -3.78 -5.67 3.08
N ARG A 145 -4.39 -4.62 2.52
CA ARG A 145 -4.77 -4.57 1.10
C ARG A 145 -4.39 -3.23 0.49
N LYS A 146 -3.49 -3.24 -0.49
CA LYS A 146 -3.12 -2.05 -1.30
C LYS A 146 -2.84 -0.79 -0.46
N GLY A 147 -2.02 -0.92 0.59
CA GLY A 147 -1.69 0.20 1.49
C GLY A 147 -2.79 0.61 2.47
N LYS A 148 -3.86 -0.19 2.59
CA LYS A 148 -4.92 -0.03 3.59
C LYS A 148 -4.93 -1.19 4.57
N ILE A 149 -5.47 -0.93 5.75
CA ILE A 149 -5.66 -1.93 6.80
C ILE A 149 -7.14 -2.26 6.94
N GLU A 150 -7.46 -3.54 6.86
CA GLU A 150 -8.80 -4.08 7.00
C GLU A 150 -8.87 -4.82 8.33
N LEU A 151 -9.74 -4.33 9.22
CA LEU A 151 -10.06 -4.95 10.48
C LEU A 151 -11.38 -5.70 10.29
N LYS A 152 -11.36 -7.02 10.51
CA LYS A 152 -12.54 -7.87 10.33
C LYS A 152 -13.71 -7.35 11.15
N ASP A 153 -14.88 -7.29 10.52
CA ASP A 153 -16.15 -6.82 11.08
C ASP A 153 -16.22 -5.33 11.47
N ILE A 154 -15.15 -4.55 11.24
CA ILE A 154 -15.09 -3.10 11.50
C ILE A 154 -15.03 -2.32 10.19
N GLY A 155 -14.14 -2.72 9.27
CA GLY A 155 -14.00 -2.08 7.96
C GLY A 155 -12.56 -1.86 7.52
N ILE A 156 -12.43 -1.08 6.44
CA ILE A 156 -11.16 -0.79 5.76
C ILE A 156 -10.78 0.67 6.04
N PHE A 157 -9.56 0.88 6.54
CA PHE A 157 -9.05 2.17 6.95
C PHE A 157 -7.77 2.54 6.20
N ASP A 158 -7.61 3.84 6.00
CA ASP A 158 -6.29 4.42 5.77
C ASP A 158 -5.46 4.30 7.07
N PRO A 159 -4.18 3.89 7.00
CA PRO A 159 -3.38 3.64 8.20
C PRO A 159 -3.18 4.90 9.05
N VAL A 160 -3.07 6.08 8.44
CA VAL A 160 -2.93 7.33 9.19
C VAL A 160 -4.23 7.64 9.91
N VAL A 161 -5.37 7.51 9.22
CA VAL A 161 -6.69 7.71 9.82
C VAL A 161 -6.93 6.72 10.96
N LEU A 162 -6.58 5.44 10.78
CA LEU A 162 -6.72 4.45 11.84
C LEU A 162 -5.86 4.82 13.06
N ALA A 163 -4.61 5.21 12.84
CA ALA A 163 -3.72 5.60 13.93
C ALA A 163 -4.30 6.75 14.75
N MET A 164 -4.86 7.76 14.07
CA MET A 164 -5.53 8.89 14.70
C MET A 164 -6.81 8.49 15.44
N ARG A 165 -7.61 7.55 14.90
CA ARG A 165 -8.84 7.06 15.54
C ARG A 165 -8.56 6.23 16.80
N LEU A 166 -7.45 5.50 16.85
CA LEU A 166 -7.10 4.70 18.02
C LEU A 166 -6.62 5.55 19.20
N GLN A 167 -6.11 6.76 18.95
CA GLN A 167 -5.58 7.69 19.97
C GLN A 167 -4.56 7.03 20.93
N TRP A 168 -3.74 6.13 20.40
CA TRP A 168 -2.65 5.51 21.16
C TRP A 168 -1.38 6.37 21.08
N ASP A 169 -0.48 6.15 22.04
CA ASP A 169 0.88 6.66 21.94
C ASP A 169 1.66 5.88 20.86
N TYR A 170 2.52 6.54 20.09
CA TYR A 170 3.30 5.96 18.99
C TYR A 170 4.78 6.36 19.04
N GLN A 171 5.34 6.66 20.22
CA GLN A 171 6.75 7.05 20.36
C GLN A 171 7.75 5.98 19.88
N ASP A 172 7.35 4.72 19.87
CA ASP A 172 8.13 3.58 19.36
C ASP A 172 8.12 3.47 17.82
N TRP A 173 7.42 4.38 17.12
CA TRP A 173 7.42 4.45 15.67
C TRP A 173 8.67 5.17 15.13
N ASN A 174 9.49 4.43 14.37
CA ASN A 174 10.76 4.92 13.82
C ASN A 174 10.66 5.45 12.37
N GLY A 175 9.46 5.81 11.91
CA GLY A 175 9.26 6.31 10.54
C GLY A 175 8.88 7.79 10.50
N THR A 176 8.39 8.24 9.34
CA THR A 176 7.88 9.62 9.18
C THR A 176 6.73 9.87 10.16
N ALA A 177 6.65 11.08 10.73
CA ALA A 177 5.60 11.40 11.70
C ALA A 177 4.20 11.14 11.09
N ILE A 178 3.31 10.54 11.89
CA ILE A 178 1.98 10.10 11.42
C ILE A 178 1.21 11.27 10.78
N GLU A 179 1.33 12.48 11.34
CA GLU A 179 0.68 13.68 10.82
C GLU A 179 1.26 14.16 9.48
N GLU A 180 2.55 13.93 9.24
CA GLU A 180 3.20 14.28 7.98
C GLU A 180 2.75 13.37 6.85
N LEU A 181 2.47 12.09 7.15
CA LEU A 181 1.96 11.10 6.21
C LEU A 181 0.51 11.36 5.77
N LEU A 182 -0.24 12.19 6.52
CA LEU A 182 -1.63 12.54 6.22
C LEU A 182 -1.73 13.19 4.84
N ASP A 183 -2.70 12.74 4.04
CA ASP A 183 -3.00 13.37 2.75
C ASP A 183 -3.33 14.86 2.92
N GLU A 184 -2.84 15.71 2.04
CA GLU A 184 -3.11 17.15 2.12
C GLU A 184 -4.60 17.48 2.05
N ARG A 185 -5.39 16.68 1.34
CA ARG A 185 -6.85 16.82 1.34
C ARG A 185 -7.39 16.64 2.76
N LEU A 186 -6.92 15.60 3.43
CA LEU A 186 -7.26 15.30 4.81
C LEU A 186 -6.70 16.41 5.73
N LYS A 187 -5.48 16.91 5.53
CA LYS A 187 -4.95 18.08 6.29
C LYS A 187 -5.88 19.29 6.18
N LYS A 188 -6.36 19.64 4.98
CA LYS A 188 -7.32 20.74 4.78
C LYS A 188 -8.70 20.47 5.41
N GLU A 189 -9.17 19.24 5.39
CA GLU A 189 -10.41 18.84 6.06
C GLU A 189 -10.27 18.90 7.59
N LYS A 190 -9.08 18.57 8.15
CA LYS A 190 -8.72 18.72 9.57
C LYS A 190 -8.67 20.21 9.96
N GLU A 191 -7.96 21.03 9.19
CA GLU A 191 -7.83 22.48 9.39
C GLU A 191 -9.18 23.21 9.28
N SER A 192 -10.06 22.78 8.38
CA SER A 192 -11.41 23.36 8.22
C SER A 192 -12.45 22.82 9.20
N GLY A 193 -12.05 21.99 10.17
CA GLY A 193 -12.94 21.41 11.19
C GLY A 193 -13.98 20.43 10.63
N ARG A 194 -13.86 20.03 9.36
CA ARG A 194 -14.79 19.12 8.67
C ARG A 194 -14.45 17.65 8.89
N MET A 195 -13.25 17.36 9.39
CA MET A 195 -12.83 15.99 9.65
C MET A 195 -13.26 15.52 11.03
N ALA A 196 -14.37 14.78 11.09
CA ALA A 196 -14.80 14.07 12.30
C ALA A 196 -14.03 12.74 12.44
N ILE A 197 -12.82 12.79 13.01
CA ILE A 197 -12.10 11.58 13.45
C ILE A 197 -12.68 11.18 14.81
N GLY A 198 -13.70 10.32 14.81
CA GLY A 198 -14.23 9.71 16.03
C GLY A 198 -13.26 8.64 16.58
N LEU A 199 -13.25 8.47 17.90
CA LEU A 199 -12.52 7.39 18.56
C LEU A 199 -12.99 6.03 18.01
N LEU A 200 -12.04 5.16 17.67
CA LEU A 200 -12.34 3.77 17.32
C LEU A 200 -11.95 2.87 18.49
N LEU A 201 -12.95 2.29 19.13
CA LEU A 201 -12.75 1.21 20.09
C LEU A 201 -12.68 -0.11 19.33
N LEU A 202 -11.62 -0.87 19.57
CA LEU A 202 -11.48 -2.20 18.99
C LEU A 202 -12.32 -3.21 19.79
N PRO A 203 -13.09 -4.09 19.14
CA PRO A 203 -13.94 -5.07 19.82
C PRO A 203 -13.17 -5.87 20.86
N GLY A 204 -13.66 -5.88 22.10
CA GLY A 204 -12.99 -6.56 23.20
C GLY A 204 -11.82 -5.79 23.83
N LEU A 205 -11.36 -4.67 23.27
CA LEU A 205 -10.47 -3.72 23.97
C LEU A 205 -11.22 -2.50 24.50
N GLU A 206 -12.55 -2.53 24.46
CA GLU A 206 -13.42 -1.57 25.13
C GLU A 206 -13.05 -1.54 26.62
N SER A 207 -12.65 -0.37 27.12
CA SER A 207 -12.65 -0.12 28.56
C SER A 207 -14.11 -0.07 29.02
N ASP A 208 -14.40 -0.48 30.25
CA ASP A 208 -15.75 -0.43 30.86
C ASP A 208 -16.28 1.01 31.05
N LYS A 209 -15.73 2.01 30.35
CA LYS A 209 -16.11 3.41 30.45
C LYS A 209 -16.69 3.93 29.14
N GLU A 210 -18.02 3.90 29.15
CA GLU A 210 -18.96 4.76 28.45
C GLU A 210 -19.10 4.65 26.92
N ASN A 211 -20.25 4.05 26.58
CA ASN A 211 -21.04 4.30 25.39
C ASN A 211 -21.24 5.80 25.14
N GLN A 212 -20.45 6.38 24.23
CA GLN A 212 -20.93 7.50 23.42
C GLN A 212 -20.77 7.12 21.95
N ARG A 213 -21.84 6.57 21.37
CA ARG A 213 -21.97 6.41 19.92
C ARG A 213 -22.06 7.81 19.29
N THR A 214 -20.92 8.40 18.94
CA THR A 214 -20.89 9.49 17.96
C THR A 214 -20.90 8.87 16.58
N GLN A 215 -22.02 9.04 15.85
CA GLN A 215 -22.17 8.59 14.47
C GLN A 215 -21.05 9.18 13.61
N SER A 216 -20.12 8.31 13.17
CA SER A 216 -19.03 8.67 12.27
C SER A 216 -19.47 8.47 10.82
N TYR A 217 -19.06 9.40 9.96
CA TYR A 217 -19.36 9.51 8.52
C TYR A 217 -19.20 8.22 7.68
N SER A 218 -18.52 7.18 8.20
CA SER A 218 -18.36 5.88 7.54
C SER A 218 -19.66 5.07 7.40
N GLU A 219 -20.74 5.41 8.09
CA GLU A 219 -22.04 4.73 7.86
C GLU A 219 -22.65 5.04 6.47
N VAL A 220 -22.27 6.15 5.84
CA VAL A 220 -22.85 6.58 4.54
C VAL A 220 -22.16 5.89 3.35
N THR A 221 -20.96 5.35 3.50
CA THR A 221 -20.29 4.57 2.43
C THR A 221 -20.42 3.05 2.59
N ALA A 222 -20.91 2.57 3.73
CA ALA A 222 -21.15 1.14 3.98
C ALA A 222 -22.55 0.66 3.54
N ARG A 223 -23.54 1.56 3.44
CA ARG A 223 -24.85 1.22 2.88
C ARG A 223 -24.90 1.66 1.42
N GLY A 224 -24.61 0.72 0.52
CA GLY A 224 -24.70 0.92 -0.91
C GLY A 224 -26.02 1.59 -1.29
N ILE A 225 -25.94 2.78 -1.88
CA ILE A 225 -27.07 3.43 -2.55
C ILE A 225 -27.48 2.48 -3.68
N LYS A 226 -28.57 1.74 -3.47
CA LYS A 226 -29.28 1.07 -4.55
C LYS A 226 -29.64 2.14 -5.56
N ARG A 227 -29.03 2.06 -6.75
CA ARG A 227 -29.42 2.86 -7.91
C ARG A 227 -30.84 2.43 -8.30
N GLY A 228 -31.82 3.22 -7.89
CA GLY A 228 -33.12 3.28 -8.55
C GLY A 228 -33.02 4.34 -9.65
N ALA A 229 -33.36 3.95 -10.88
CA ALA A 229 -33.46 4.84 -12.01
C ALA A 229 -34.63 5.80 -11.84
N GLN A 230 -34.40 7.11 -11.95
CA GLN A 230 -35.25 8.10 -12.63
C GLN A 230 -34.70 9.51 -12.41
N ASP A 231 -34.45 10.19 -13.53
CA ASP A 231 -34.50 11.61 -13.85
C ASP A 231 -34.30 12.71 -12.77
N ASP A 232 -33.41 13.62 -13.15
CA ASP A 232 -33.51 15.09 -13.11
C ASP A 232 -34.11 15.82 -11.91
N GLN A 233 -33.33 16.84 -11.51
CA GLN A 233 -33.69 18.00 -10.67
C GLN A 233 -34.01 17.71 -9.21
N HIS A 234 -33.05 18.00 -8.31
CA HIS A 234 -33.41 18.54 -7.01
C HIS A 234 -32.57 19.76 -6.63
N LEU A 235 -33.26 20.90 -6.77
CA LEU A 235 -32.99 22.21 -6.21
C LEU A 235 -32.56 22.12 -4.73
N LEU A 236 -31.51 22.86 -4.39
CA LEU A 236 -31.13 23.12 -3.01
C LEU A 236 -32.27 23.88 -2.28
N PRO A 237 -32.72 23.43 -1.10
CA PRO A 237 -33.70 24.19 -0.34
C PRO A 237 -33.08 25.50 0.18
N LYS A 238 -33.68 26.63 -0.22
CA LYS A 238 -33.34 27.97 0.26
C LYS A 238 -33.59 28.06 1.77
N ARG A 239 -32.60 28.58 2.48
CA ARG A 239 -32.64 28.86 3.92
C ARG A 239 -33.52 30.10 4.12
N ASN A 240 -34.64 29.95 4.82
CA ASN A 240 -35.44 31.10 5.27
C ASN A 240 -34.63 31.90 6.28
N ALA A 241 -34.37 33.17 5.97
CA ALA A 241 -33.90 34.16 6.92
C ALA A 241 -35.11 34.74 7.67
N LYS A 242 -35.09 34.61 9.01
CA LYS A 242 -35.60 35.61 9.95
C LYS A 242 -34.33 36.30 10.48
N GLU A 243 -34.19 37.60 10.57
CA GLU A 243 -35.13 38.72 10.74
C GLU A 243 -34.89 39.82 9.71
#